data_AF-A0A087TVG8-F1
#
_entry.id   AF-A0A087TVG8-F1
#
_cell.length_a   1.000
_cell.length_b   1.000
_cell.length_c   1.000
_cell.angle_alpha   90.00
_cell.angle_beta   90.00
_cell.angle_gamma   90.00
#
_symmetry.space_group_name_H-M   'P 1'
#
loop_
_entity.id
_entity.type
_entity.pdbx_description
1 polymer ?
#
loop_
_entity_poly.entity_id
_entity_poly.type
_entity_poly.pdbx_seq_one_letter_code
_entity_poly.pdbx_strand_id
1 'polypeptide(L)'
;MSLPWILTDHILNTKDSSMMECVLYPLDLYNDSAYYALTKFKKQFLYDEVEAEVNLCFDQFVYQLSEQIFTYYKHLAGSILLDKRFRAECASYGTCFHYPPANRYETLLKQRHVQLLGRSIDLNRLIAQRVNAALQKSLDLAISRFEAGDITGVCELEGLISVSKLTHKLLGKYITLDDFDAMFREANHNVLAPYGRICLHVFWELNFDFLPNYCYNAATNRFVKIKDITFTQPVARDKPPAAQPHFFWGTKALNVANSTIYGMYSGFVGAPHFRSICRLLGYQGIAVVMEELLKIVKSLIQGTLLQYTTTLMNVMPKLCKLPLYEYGSPGVLHYYQAQLTDIVQYSDVKTEMFQGFREVGNAILFCLLIEQNLSQEEVCDLLHAAPFQNILPRPYCKDGEKPETKLKRLEAKYAPLQVVQNVERLGTPKQAAIAREGDLLTKERLCCGLSIFEIILTRIKSYLDEPVWSGTPPMNGVMNVDECTEFHRLWSALQFVYCIPVGENEFTVEQLFGEGLNWAGCTMIMLLGQQRRFEALDFCYHILRVQRIDGKDEVVKGIPLKRMVDRIRRFQVLNSQIFAILNKYLKSSDTDNLPVEHVRCFQPPVHQSLAAVSGPQSATTIYMRPDGISK
;
A
#
# COMPACT_ATOMS: atom_id res chain seq x y z
N MET A 1 -40.44 -4.61 -44.50
CA MET A 1 -39.00 -4.34 -44.57
C MET A 1 -38.83 -2.90 -45.02
N SER A 2 -38.19 -2.06 -44.20
CA SER A 2 -38.07 -0.62 -44.46
C SER A 2 -36.73 -0.27 -45.09
N LEU A 3 -36.75 0.35 -46.27
CA LEU A 3 -35.54 0.71 -47.00
C LEU A 3 -34.68 1.76 -46.27
N PRO A 4 -35.23 2.86 -45.72
CA PRO A 4 -34.45 3.82 -44.92
C PRO A 4 -33.67 3.16 -43.78
N TRP A 5 -34.31 2.24 -43.04
CA TRP A 5 -33.64 1.53 -41.96
C TRP A 5 -32.59 0.54 -42.46
N ILE A 6 -32.88 -0.24 -43.51
CA ILE A 6 -31.91 -1.19 -44.09
C ILE A 6 -30.59 -0.48 -44.45
N LEU A 7 -30.68 0.69 -45.08
CA LEU A 7 -29.49 1.47 -45.47
C LEU A 7 -28.75 2.03 -44.25
N THR A 8 -29.48 2.55 -43.26
CA THR A 8 -28.90 3.10 -42.02
C THR A 8 -28.21 2.01 -41.20
N ASP A 9 -28.91 0.92 -40.93
CA ASP A 9 -28.45 -0.23 -40.14
C ASP A 9 -27.27 -0.93 -40.80
N HIS A 10 -27.21 -0.96 -42.14
CA HIS A 10 -26.05 -1.47 -42.86
C HIS A 10 -24.76 -0.71 -42.52
N ILE A 11 -24.81 0.63 -42.44
CA ILE A 11 -23.65 1.46 -42.08
C ILE A 11 -23.24 1.22 -40.62
N LEU A 12 -24.21 1.12 -39.71
CA LEU A 12 -23.96 0.86 -38.29
C LEU A 12 -23.36 -0.54 -38.05
N ASN A 13 -23.87 -1.56 -38.74
CA ASN A 13 -23.39 -2.93 -38.60
C ASN A 13 -22.01 -3.16 -39.22
N THR A 14 -21.77 -2.60 -40.42
CA THR A 14 -20.47 -2.73 -41.10
C THR A 14 -19.39 -1.85 -40.48
N LYS A 15 -19.78 -0.76 -39.81
CA LYS A 15 -18.86 0.21 -39.17
C LYS A 15 -17.89 0.85 -40.17
N ASP A 16 -18.29 0.93 -41.45
CA ASP A 16 -17.43 1.44 -42.50
C ASP A 16 -17.08 2.92 -42.29
N SER A 17 -15.80 3.19 -42.14
CA SER A 17 -15.24 4.54 -41.98
C SER A 17 -15.54 5.51 -43.13
N SER A 18 -15.71 4.97 -44.34
CA SER A 18 -16.01 5.78 -45.53
C SER A 18 -17.44 6.30 -45.49
N MET A 19 -18.38 5.49 -44.99
CA MET A 19 -19.82 5.75 -44.95
C MET A 19 -20.32 6.35 -43.63
N MET A 20 -19.53 6.34 -42.56
CA MET A 20 -19.97 6.80 -41.23
C MET A 20 -20.47 8.26 -41.22
N GLU A 21 -19.83 9.15 -41.99
CA GLU A 21 -20.30 10.55 -42.11
C GLU A 21 -21.64 10.66 -42.83
N CYS A 22 -21.99 9.66 -43.63
CA CYS A 22 -23.19 9.66 -44.46
C CYS A 22 -24.41 9.04 -43.77
N VAL A 23 -24.27 8.48 -42.56
CA VAL A 23 -25.33 7.68 -41.92
C VAL A 23 -26.62 8.47 -41.63
N LEU A 24 -26.54 9.80 -41.55
CA LEU A 24 -27.71 10.66 -41.36
C LEU A 24 -28.51 10.90 -42.64
N TYR A 25 -27.91 10.71 -43.83
CA TYR A 25 -28.64 10.91 -45.10
C TYR A 25 -29.69 9.83 -45.36
N PRO A 26 -29.44 8.52 -45.13
CA PRO A 26 -30.49 7.51 -45.21
C PRO A 26 -31.61 7.73 -44.18
N LEU A 27 -31.31 8.27 -43.00
CA LEU A 27 -32.31 8.65 -42.00
C LEU A 27 -33.19 9.81 -42.47
N ASP A 28 -32.66 10.73 -43.27
CA ASP A 28 -33.40 11.86 -43.83
C ASP A 28 -34.52 11.41 -44.80
N LEU A 29 -34.44 10.21 -45.37
CA LEU A 29 -35.50 9.63 -46.21
C LEU A 29 -36.86 9.49 -45.48
N TYR A 30 -36.84 9.46 -44.15
CA TYR A 30 -38.05 9.52 -43.35
C TYR A 30 -38.72 10.90 -43.40
N ASN A 31 -37.94 11.99 -43.50
CA ASN A 31 -38.49 13.33 -43.69
C ASN A 31 -39.23 13.44 -45.03
N ASP A 32 -38.63 12.92 -46.11
CA ASP A 32 -39.25 12.88 -47.43
C ASP A 32 -40.56 12.09 -47.41
N SER A 33 -40.54 10.91 -46.80
CA SER A 33 -41.71 10.02 -46.69
C SER A 33 -42.83 10.68 -45.89
N ALA A 34 -42.51 11.30 -44.75
CA ALA A 34 -43.48 12.00 -43.92
C ALA A 34 -44.06 13.25 -44.61
N TYR A 35 -43.21 14.06 -45.26
CA TYR A 35 -43.65 15.21 -46.03
C TYR A 35 -44.60 14.80 -47.15
N TYR A 36 -44.29 13.71 -47.86
CA TYR A 36 -45.14 13.19 -48.93
C TYR A 36 -46.48 12.64 -48.39
N ALA A 37 -46.45 11.91 -47.28
CA ALA A 37 -47.64 11.41 -46.61
C ALA A 37 -48.61 12.53 -46.22
N LEU A 38 -48.09 13.64 -45.67
CA LEU A 38 -48.87 14.79 -45.23
C LEU A 38 -49.36 15.67 -46.38
N THR A 39 -48.50 15.98 -47.36
CA THR A 39 -48.80 17.01 -48.38
C THR A 39 -49.38 16.44 -49.68
N LYS A 40 -48.94 15.26 -50.10
CA LYS A 40 -49.36 14.62 -51.36
C LYS A 40 -50.46 13.59 -51.13
N PHE A 41 -50.21 12.59 -50.28
CA PHE A 41 -51.22 11.57 -49.98
C PHE A 41 -52.34 12.10 -49.07
N LYS A 42 -52.03 13.04 -48.18
CA LYS A 42 -52.96 13.63 -47.21
C LYS A 42 -53.64 12.54 -46.36
N LYS A 43 -52.85 11.56 -45.90
CA LYS A 43 -53.32 10.43 -45.07
C LYS A 43 -52.60 10.46 -43.73
N GLN A 44 -53.37 10.57 -42.65
CA GLN A 44 -52.83 10.61 -41.30
C GLN A 44 -52.18 9.28 -40.90
N PHE A 45 -52.86 8.15 -41.13
CA PHE A 45 -52.34 6.84 -40.75
C PHE A 45 -50.97 6.50 -41.39
N LEU A 46 -50.67 7.01 -42.59
CA LEU A 46 -49.35 6.84 -43.22
C LEU A 46 -48.26 7.62 -42.48
N TYR A 47 -48.58 8.83 -42.01
CA TYR A 47 -47.66 9.59 -41.17
C TYR A 47 -47.49 8.93 -39.80
N ASP A 48 -48.57 8.43 -39.20
CA ASP A 48 -48.53 7.73 -37.91
C ASP A 48 -47.62 6.49 -37.96
N GLU A 49 -47.68 5.71 -39.07
CA GLU A 49 -46.78 4.57 -39.30
C GLU A 49 -45.32 5.00 -39.47
N VAL A 50 -45.05 6.05 -40.27
CA VAL A 50 -43.69 6.59 -40.45
C VAL A 50 -43.10 7.10 -39.13
N GLU A 51 -43.90 7.82 -38.34
CA GLU A 51 -43.48 8.34 -37.04
C GLU A 51 -43.19 7.23 -36.03
N ALA A 52 -44.05 6.21 -35.98
CA ALA A 52 -43.83 5.04 -35.13
C ALA A 52 -42.54 4.29 -35.51
N GLU A 53 -42.28 4.15 -36.81
CA GLU A 53 -41.07 3.50 -37.31
C GLU A 53 -39.80 4.31 -36.99
N VAL A 54 -39.83 5.63 -37.20
CA VAL A 54 -38.71 6.51 -36.86
C VAL A 54 -38.38 6.46 -35.38
N ASN A 55 -39.38 6.45 -34.49
CA ASN A 55 -39.12 6.36 -33.05
C ASN A 55 -38.32 5.09 -32.70
N LEU A 56 -38.73 3.93 -33.23
CA LEU A 56 -38.02 2.68 -32.98
C LEU A 56 -36.62 2.67 -33.59
N CYS A 57 -36.50 3.10 -34.85
CA CYS A 57 -35.23 3.08 -35.58
C CYS A 57 -34.22 4.09 -35.01
N PHE A 58 -34.69 5.26 -34.59
CA PHE A 58 -33.84 6.29 -34.01
C PHE A 58 -33.30 5.87 -32.64
N ASP A 59 -34.12 5.22 -31.80
CA ASP A 59 -33.65 4.66 -30.53
C ASP A 59 -32.55 3.60 -30.73
N GLN A 60 -32.72 2.72 -31.73
CA GLN A 60 -31.71 1.74 -32.11
C GLN A 60 -30.44 2.40 -32.68
N PHE A 61 -30.60 3.41 -33.54
CA PHE A 61 -29.50 4.19 -34.10
C PHE A 61 -28.64 4.80 -32.99
N VAL A 62 -29.25 5.51 -32.04
CA VAL A 62 -28.53 6.15 -30.93
C VAL A 62 -27.87 5.11 -30.04
N TYR A 63 -28.53 3.97 -29.77
CA TYR A 63 -27.95 2.86 -29.00
C TYR A 63 -26.69 2.31 -29.67
N GLN A 64 -26.80 1.84 -30.92
CA GLN A 64 -25.70 1.19 -31.64
C GLN A 64 -24.53 2.16 -31.87
N LEU A 65 -24.82 3.39 -32.30
CA LEU A 65 -23.80 4.41 -32.54
C LEU A 65 -23.03 4.74 -31.26
N SER A 66 -23.71 4.92 -30.13
CA SER A 66 -23.06 5.24 -28.86
C SER A 66 -22.18 4.09 -28.35
N GLU A 67 -22.66 2.85 -28.43
CA GLU A 67 -21.88 1.66 -28.05
C GLU A 67 -20.63 1.51 -28.92
N GLN A 68 -20.77 1.72 -30.22
CA GLN A 68 -19.68 1.68 -31.19
C GLN A 68 -18.63 2.76 -30.94
N ILE A 69 -19.07 4.00 -30.67
CA ILE A 69 -18.18 5.12 -30.33
C ILE A 69 -17.42 4.81 -29.03
N PHE A 70 -18.11 4.40 -27.97
CA PHE A 70 -17.47 4.05 -26.70
C PHE A 70 -16.45 2.92 -26.88
N THR A 71 -16.83 1.84 -27.58
CA THR A 71 -15.95 0.71 -27.87
C THR A 71 -14.70 1.13 -28.64
N TYR A 72 -14.86 1.98 -29.65
CA TYR A 72 -13.73 2.50 -30.45
C TYR A 72 -12.73 3.28 -29.59
N TYR A 73 -13.20 4.26 -28.80
CA TYR A 73 -12.31 5.08 -27.98
C TYR A 73 -11.70 4.31 -26.81
N LYS A 74 -12.40 3.31 -26.26
CA LYS A 74 -11.84 2.40 -25.25
C LYS A 74 -10.73 1.52 -25.84
N HIS A 75 -10.95 0.92 -27.02
CA HIS A 75 -9.93 0.15 -27.73
C HIS A 75 -8.73 1.03 -28.08
N LEU A 76 -8.96 2.28 -28.50
CA LEU A 76 -7.90 3.25 -28.76
C LEU A 76 -7.08 3.55 -27.49
N ALA A 77 -7.73 3.85 -26.37
CA ALA A 77 -7.07 4.12 -25.10
C ALA A 77 -6.25 2.92 -24.60
N GLY A 78 -6.84 1.73 -24.59
CA GLY A 78 -6.14 0.49 -24.23
C GLY A 78 -4.97 0.21 -25.18
N SER A 79 -5.09 0.60 -26.44
CA SER A 79 -4.00 0.44 -27.41
C SER A 79 -2.86 1.44 -27.21
N ILE A 80 -3.15 2.68 -26.82
CA ILE A 80 -2.15 3.71 -26.52
C ILE A 80 -1.32 3.32 -25.30
N LEU A 81 -1.98 2.81 -24.25
CA LEU A 81 -1.34 2.51 -22.96
C LEU A 81 -0.65 1.15 -22.91
N LEU A 82 -0.94 0.22 -23.83
CA LEU A 82 -0.21 -1.04 -23.90
C LEU A 82 1.26 -0.81 -24.27
N ASP A 83 2.16 -1.37 -23.46
CA ASP A 83 3.61 -1.20 -23.58
C ASP A 83 4.14 -1.49 -24.98
N LYS A 84 5.01 -0.59 -25.47
CA LYS A 84 5.52 -0.63 -26.84
C LYS A 84 6.52 -1.76 -27.04
N ARG A 85 7.32 -2.09 -26.02
CA ARG A 85 8.30 -3.18 -26.09
C ARG A 85 7.58 -4.52 -26.10
N PHE A 86 6.61 -4.72 -25.22
CA PHE A 86 5.74 -5.89 -25.19
C PHE A 86 5.06 -6.12 -26.55
N ARG A 87 4.52 -5.06 -27.18
CA ARG A 87 3.94 -5.14 -28.52
C ARG A 87 4.94 -5.61 -29.57
N ALA A 88 6.16 -5.07 -29.57
CA ALA A 88 7.20 -5.45 -30.52
C ALA A 88 7.65 -6.91 -30.34
N GLU A 89 7.76 -7.35 -29.08
CA GLU A 89 8.13 -8.72 -28.74
C GLU A 89 7.04 -9.72 -29.16
N CYS A 90 5.78 -9.47 -28.83
CA CYS A 90 4.67 -10.32 -29.28
C CYS A 90 4.56 -10.39 -30.82
N ALA A 91 4.83 -9.28 -31.52
CA ALA A 91 4.84 -9.27 -32.98
C ALA A 91 5.94 -10.18 -33.55
N SER A 92 7.10 -10.28 -32.89
CA SER A 92 8.16 -11.23 -33.27
C SER A 92 7.75 -12.70 -33.12
N TYR A 93 6.81 -12.99 -32.21
CA TYR A 93 6.18 -14.30 -32.03
C TYR A 93 4.88 -14.47 -32.83
N GLY A 94 4.58 -13.57 -33.77
CA GLY A 94 3.40 -13.65 -34.64
C GLY A 94 2.08 -13.17 -34.02
N THR A 95 2.11 -12.57 -32.82
CA THR A 95 0.92 -12.01 -32.17
C THR A 95 0.92 -10.49 -32.26
N CYS A 96 0.06 -9.94 -33.13
CA CYS A 96 -0.04 -8.49 -33.35
C CYS A 96 -1.28 -7.89 -32.67
N PHE A 97 -1.07 -6.84 -31.88
CA PHE A 97 -2.14 -6.06 -31.25
C PHE A 97 -2.47 -4.83 -32.09
N HIS A 98 -3.46 -4.93 -32.98
CA HIS A 98 -3.81 -3.81 -33.86
C HIS A 98 -4.52 -2.67 -33.11
N TYR A 99 -4.20 -1.44 -33.51
CA TYR A 99 -5.00 -0.27 -33.18
C TYR A 99 -6.40 -0.40 -33.83
N PRO A 100 -7.44 0.23 -33.25
CA PRO A 100 -8.72 0.29 -33.94
C PRO A 100 -8.55 0.98 -35.30
N PRO A 101 -9.16 0.46 -36.39
CA PRO A 101 -9.16 1.13 -37.69
C PRO A 101 -9.72 2.54 -37.54
N ALA A 102 -9.05 3.54 -38.13
CA ALA A 102 -9.49 4.92 -38.05
C ALA A 102 -10.92 5.06 -38.57
N ASN A 103 -11.77 5.77 -37.83
CA ASN A 103 -13.18 5.96 -38.17
C ASN A 103 -13.60 7.42 -37.97
N ARG A 104 -14.67 7.84 -38.64
CA ARG A 104 -15.08 9.25 -38.79
C ARG A 104 -16.32 9.58 -37.97
N TYR A 105 -16.29 9.27 -36.66
CA TYR A 105 -17.39 9.62 -35.74
C TYR A 105 -17.47 11.10 -35.39
N GLU A 106 -16.43 11.88 -35.69
CA GLU A 106 -16.33 13.28 -35.23
C GLU A 106 -17.46 14.17 -35.76
N THR A 107 -17.87 13.98 -37.00
CA THR A 107 -18.96 14.75 -37.64
C THR A 107 -20.30 14.45 -36.97
N LEU A 108 -20.55 13.19 -36.60
CA LEU A 108 -21.74 12.76 -35.86
C LEU A 108 -21.74 13.30 -34.43
N LEU A 109 -20.60 13.23 -33.75
CA LEU A 109 -20.43 13.78 -32.42
C LEU A 109 -20.61 15.30 -32.40
N LYS A 110 -20.40 16.02 -33.51
CA LYS A 110 -20.62 17.47 -33.57
C LYS A 110 -22.08 17.86 -33.76
N GLN A 111 -22.97 16.94 -34.17
CA GLN A 111 -24.37 17.26 -34.47
C GLN A 111 -25.15 17.70 -33.23
N ARG A 112 -25.65 18.94 -33.24
CA ARG A 112 -26.47 19.54 -32.16
C ARG A 112 -27.95 19.68 -32.52
N HIS A 113 -28.30 19.57 -33.80
CA HIS A 113 -29.65 19.87 -34.29
C HIS A 113 -29.99 19.06 -35.56
N VAL A 114 -30.08 17.73 -35.42
CA VAL A 114 -30.56 16.86 -36.50
C VAL A 114 -32.06 17.10 -36.72
N GLN A 115 -32.45 17.49 -37.93
CA GLN A 115 -33.84 17.73 -38.27
C GLN A 115 -34.50 16.41 -38.68
N LEU A 116 -35.47 15.93 -37.90
CA LEU A 116 -36.16 14.67 -38.18
C LEU A 116 -37.62 14.75 -37.76
N LEU A 117 -38.52 14.53 -38.72
CA LEU A 117 -39.98 14.63 -38.61
C LEU A 117 -40.45 15.93 -37.93
N GLY A 118 -39.81 17.06 -38.27
CA GLY A 118 -40.08 18.38 -37.68
C GLY A 118 -39.48 18.61 -36.29
N ARG A 119 -38.81 17.61 -35.68
CA ARG A 119 -38.05 17.79 -34.44
C ARG A 119 -36.63 18.25 -34.74
N SER A 120 -36.06 19.04 -33.84
CA SER A 120 -34.63 19.34 -33.79
C SER A 120 -33.98 18.51 -32.68
N ILE A 121 -33.24 17.47 -33.04
CA ILE A 121 -32.67 16.50 -32.11
C ILE A 121 -31.18 16.80 -31.85
N ASP A 122 -30.81 16.91 -30.57
CA ASP A 122 -29.41 17.05 -30.15
C ASP A 122 -28.76 15.65 -30.02
N LEU A 123 -28.17 15.18 -31.10
CA LEU A 123 -27.50 13.88 -31.15
C LEU A 123 -26.27 13.82 -30.22
N ASN A 124 -25.51 14.92 -30.10
CA ASN A 124 -24.37 15.01 -29.18
C ASN A 124 -24.80 14.72 -27.74
N ARG A 125 -25.91 15.34 -27.30
CA ARG A 125 -26.45 15.14 -25.95
C ARG A 125 -26.88 13.70 -25.71
N LEU A 126 -27.56 13.08 -26.67
CA LEU A 126 -28.02 11.69 -26.55
C LEU A 126 -26.85 10.70 -26.49
N ILE A 127 -25.81 10.91 -27.30
CA ILE A 127 -24.58 10.11 -27.26
C ILE A 127 -23.87 10.33 -25.91
N ALA A 128 -23.73 11.58 -25.46
CA ALA A 128 -23.07 11.91 -24.20
C ALA A 128 -23.72 11.19 -23.00
N GLN A 129 -25.05 11.17 -22.93
CA GLN A 129 -25.79 10.45 -21.87
C GLN A 129 -25.44 8.95 -21.83
N ARG A 130 -25.42 8.27 -22.98
CA ARG A 130 -25.10 6.85 -23.06
C ARG A 130 -23.62 6.57 -22.78
N VAL A 131 -22.74 7.44 -23.24
CA VAL A 131 -21.29 7.33 -23.00
C VAL A 131 -20.94 7.56 -21.52
N ASN A 132 -21.57 8.53 -20.85
CA ASN A 132 -21.45 8.71 -19.39
C ASN A 132 -21.86 7.43 -18.65
N ALA A 133 -23.02 6.86 -18.97
CA ALA A 133 -23.47 5.60 -18.36
C ALA A 133 -22.51 4.43 -18.62
N ALA A 134 -21.94 4.34 -19.83
CA ALA A 134 -20.96 3.30 -20.18
C ALA A 134 -19.62 3.46 -19.44
N LEU A 135 -19.14 4.71 -19.29
CA LEU A 135 -17.95 5.04 -18.49
C LEU A 135 -18.17 4.72 -17.01
N GLN A 136 -19.32 5.10 -16.45
CA GLN A 136 -19.68 4.81 -15.07
C GLN A 136 -19.70 3.30 -14.82
N LYS A 137 -20.34 2.54 -15.71
CA LYS A 137 -20.34 1.07 -15.68
C LYS A 137 -18.94 0.46 -15.82
N SER A 138 -18.07 1.04 -16.63
CA SER A 138 -16.68 0.58 -16.78
C SER A 138 -15.88 0.76 -15.48
N LEU A 139 -16.08 1.88 -14.77
CA LEU A 139 -15.43 2.14 -13.48
C LEU A 139 -15.97 1.21 -12.39
N ASP A 140 -17.29 1.04 -12.31
CA ASP A 140 -17.93 0.12 -11.37
C ASP A 140 -17.44 -1.33 -11.56
N LEU A 141 -17.38 -1.81 -12.81
CA LEU A 141 -16.86 -3.15 -13.12
C LEU A 141 -15.37 -3.31 -12.80
N ALA A 142 -14.57 -2.25 -12.92
CA ALA A 142 -13.16 -2.30 -12.54
C ALA A 142 -12.99 -2.49 -11.02
N ILE A 143 -13.78 -1.76 -10.21
CA ILE A 143 -13.77 -1.87 -8.76
C ILE A 143 -14.32 -3.23 -8.32
N SER A 144 -15.46 -3.65 -8.87
CA SER A 144 -16.05 -4.98 -8.61
C SER A 144 -15.11 -6.13 -8.96
N ARG A 145 -14.26 -5.98 -9.97
CA ARG A 145 -13.23 -6.95 -10.32
C ARG A 145 -12.10 -7.01 -9.28
N PHE A 146 -11.73 -5.88 -8.69
CA PHE A 146 -10.75 -5.83 -7.60
C PHE A 146 -11.31 -6.48 -6.33
N GLU A 147 -12.58 -6.22 -5.99
CA GLU A 147 -13.27 -6.83 -4.83
C GLU A 147 -13.37 -8.37 -4.94
N ALA A 148 -13.36 -8.92 -6.15
CA ALA A 148 -13.34 -10.36 -6.40
C ALA A 148 -11.92 -10.98 -6.32
N GLY A 149 -10.87 -10.18 -6.20
CA GLY A 149 -9.47 -10.60 -6.17
C GLY A 149 -8.78 -10.33 -4.83
N ASP A 150 -7.52 -10.74 -4.72
CA ASP A 150 -6.69 -10.42 -3.56
C ASP A 150 -6.04 -9.02 -3.67
N ILE A 151 -5.31 -8.62 -2.62
CA ILE A 151 -4.64 -7.31 -2.57
C ILE A 151 -3.67 -7.06 -3.74
N THR A 152 -3.16 -8.10 -4.40
CA THR A 152 -2.23 -7.94 -5.53
C THR A 152 -2.91 -7.35 -6.76
N GLY A 153 -4.23 -7.51 -6.88
CA GLY A 153 -5.06 -6.97 -7.95
C GLY A 153 -5.11 -5.44 -8.01
N VAL A 154 -4.63 -4.73 -6.98
CA VAL A 154 -4.60 -3.27 -6.93
C VAL A 154 -3.83 -2.64 -8.10
N CYS A 155 -2.78 -3.31 -8.58
CA CYS A 155 -2.00 -2.88 -9.74
C CYS A 155 -2.82 -2.97 -11.03
N GLU A 156 -3.61 -4.04 -11.21
CA GLU A 156 -4.50 -4.21 -12.37
C GLU A 156 -5.61 -3.16 -12.35
N LEU A 157 -6.17 -2.87 -11.17
CA LEU A 157 -7.18 -1.85 -10.95
C LEU A 157 -6.68 -0.46 -11.37
N GLU A 158 -5.49 -0.04 -10.93
CA GLU A 158 -4.89 1.24 -11.32
C GLU A 158 -4.73 1.36 -12.85
N GLY A 159 -4.33 0.26 -13.50
CA GLY A 159 -4.26 0.18 -14.95
C GLY A 159 -5.62 0.33 -15.65
N LEU A 160 -6.66 -0.33 -15.15
CA LEU A 160 -8.03 -0.21 -15.67
C LEU A 160 -8.57 1.21 -15.54
N ILE A 161 -8.37 1.84 -14.37
CA ILE A 161 -8.74 3.24 -14.11
C ILE A 161 -8.00 4.17 -15.07
N SER A 162 -6.71 3.93 -15.31
CA SER A 162 -5.90 4.73 -16.25
C SER A 162 -6.42 4.65 -17.69
N VAL A 163 -6.84 3.47 -18.15
CA VAL A 163 -7.48 3.30 -19.47
C VAL A 163 -8.81 4.03 -19.52
N SER A 164 -9.64 3.94 -18.48
CA SER A 164 -10.92 4.66 -18.42
C SER A 164 -10.72 6.17 -18.38
N LYS A 165 -9.72 6.67 -17.65
CA LYS A 165 -9.35 8.10 -17.60
C LYS A 165 -8.89 8.61 -18.96
N LEU A 166 -8.08 7.84 -19.69
CA LEU A 166 -7.69 8.20 -21.05
C LEU A 166 -8.88 8.14 -22.02
N THR A 167 -9.78 7.17 -21.86
CA THR A 167 -11.01 7.05 -22.66
C THR A 167 -11.89 8.29 -22.46
N HIS A 168 -12.12 8.70 -21.21
CA HIS A 168 -12.80 9.95 -20.85
C HIS A 168 -12.13 11.16 -21.50
N LYS A 169 -10.80 11.29 -21.39
CA LYS A 169 -10.04 12.41 -22.00
C LYS A 169 -10.15 12.46 -23.53
N LEU A 170 -10.21 11.31 -24.21
CA LEU A 170 -10.36 11.25 -25.67
C LEU A 170 -11.77 11.66 -26.11
N LEU A 171 -12.79 11.18 -25.40
CA LEU A 171 -14.20 11.48 -25.67
C LEU A 171 -14.58 12.93 -25.29
N GLY A 172 -14.01 13.44 -24.20
CA GLY A 172 -14.23 14.80 -23.69
C GLY A 172 -13.82 15.92 -24.66
N LYS A 173 -13.12 15.59 -25.75
CA LYS A 173 -12.83 16.53 -26.84
C LYS A 173 -14.05 16.85 -27.71
N TYR A 174 -15.05 15.96 -27.73
CA TYR A 174 -16.18 16.04 -28.66
C TYR A 174 -17.54 16.15 -27.95
N ILE A 175 -17.66 15.52 -26.79
CA ILE A 175 -18.88 15.49 -25.96
C ILE A 175 -18.57 16.02 -24.57
N THR A 176 -19.56 16.67 -23.96
CA THR A 176 -19.47 17.09 -22.55
C THR A 176 -19.78 15.88 -21.68
N LEU A 177 -18.77 15.39 -20.97
CA LEU A 177 -18.89 14.31 -19.99
C LEU A 177 -18.90 14.91 -18.58
N ASP A 178 -19.40 14.12 -17.63
CA ASP A 178 -19.26 14.45 -16.21
C ASP A 178 -17.78 14.43 -15.81
N ASP A 179 -17.43 15.13 -14.73
CA ASP A 179 -16.05 15.15 -14.25
C ASP A 179 -15.57 13.73 -13.90
N PHE A 180 -14.38 13.35 -14.36
CA PHE A 180 -13.89 11.98 -14.19
C PHE A 180 -13.73 11.61 -12.71
N ASP A 181 -13.25 12.55 -11.88
CA ASP A 181 -13.03 12.29 -10.45
C ASP A 181 -14.39 12.17 -9.72
N ALA A 182 -15.41 12.91 -10.15
CA ALA A 182 -16.79 12.74 -9.68
C ALA A 182 -17.35 11.35 -10.04
N MET A 183 -17.24 10.94 -11.30
CA MET A 183 -17.67 9.61 -11.77
C MET A 183 -16.96 8.48 -11.01
N PHE A 184 -15.65 8.61 -10.82
CA PHE A 184 -14.84 7.64 -10.07
C PHE A 184 -15.24 7.57 -8.60
N ARG A 185 -15.45 8.72 -7.94
CA ARG A 185 -15.93 8.75 -6.55
C ARG A 185 -17.30 8.13 -6.43
N GLU A 186 -18.20 8.37 -7.39
CA GLU A 186 -19.51 7.73 -7.40
C GLU A 186 -19.40 6.21 -7.54
N ALA A 187 -18.61 5.70 -8.49
CA ALA A 187 -18.41 4.25 -8.67
C ALA A 187 -17.74 3.59 -7.44
N ASN A 188 -16.85 4.33 -6.78
CA ASN A 188 -16.19 3.92 -5.55
C ASN A 188 -17.06 4.12 -4.29
N HIS A 189 -18.30 4.60 -4.42
CA HIS A 189 -19.19 4.96 -3.31
C HIS A 189 -18.58 5.97 -2.31
N ASN A 190 -17.66 6.81 -2.77
CA ASN A 190 -16.89 7.78 -1.98
C ASN A 190 -17.40 9.23 -2.16
N VAL A 191 -18.73 9.39 -2.28
CA VAL A 191 -19.40 10.70 -2.37
C VAL A 191 -20.15 11.00 -1.06
N LEU A 192 -20.96 10.05 -0.62
CA LEU A 192 -21.75 10.15 0.62
C LEU A 192 -21.07 9.46 1.81
N ALA A 193 -20.11 8.56 1.54
CA ALA A 193 -19.33 7.86 2.54
C ALA A 193 -17.89 8.42 2.59
N PRO A 194 -17.25 8.42 3.78
CA PRO A 194 -15.88 8.89 3.93
C PRO A 194 -14.83 7.93 3.34
N TYR A 195 -15.20 6.66 3.16
CA TYR A 195 -14.32 5.62 2.66
C TYR A 195 -14.98 4.87 1.53
N GLY A 196 -14.33 4.86 0.37
CA GLY A 196 -14.81 4.13 -0.80
C GLY A 196 -14.56 2.63 -0.71
N ARG A 197 -15.22 1.91 -1.62
CA ARG A 197 -15.12 0.46 -1.85
C ARG A 197 -13.68 -0.05 -1.90
N ILE A 198 -12.80 0.64 -2.62
CA ILE A 198 -11.38 0.26 -2.76
C ILE A 198 -10.67 0.27 -1.39
N CYS A 199 -10.92 1.29 -0.56
CA CYS A 199 -10.31 1.40 0.76
C CYS A 199 -10.79 0.27 1.69
N LEU A 200 -12.10 -0.02 1.65
CA LEU A 200 -12.70 -1.09 2.43
C LEU A 200 -12.16 -2.46 2.02
N HIS A 201 -12.03 -2.72 0.71
CA HIS A 201 -11.48 -3.98 0.20
C HIS A 201 -9.99 -4.13 0.54
N VAL A 202 -9.19 -3.07 0.44
CA VAL A 202 -7.78 -3.11 0.88
C VAL A 202 -7.70 -3.50 2.35
N PHE A 203 -8.50 -2.87 3.23
CA PHE A 203 -8.52 -3.24 4.64
C PHE A 203 -8.98 -4.69 4.88
N TRP A 204 -10.02 -5.12 4.17
CA TRP A 204 -10.54 -6.48 4.26
C TRP A 204 -9.49 -7.52 3.87
N GLU A 205 -8.81 -7.32 2.74
CA GLU A 205 -7.71 -8.16 2.29
C GLU A 205 -6.51 -8.11 3.23
N LEU A 206 -6.23 -6.96 3.84
CA LEU A 206 -5.18 -6.86 4.85
C LEU A 206 -5.47 -7.77 6.03
N ASN A 207 -6.68 -7.64 6.60
CA ASN A 207 -7.09 -8.37 7.79
C ASN A 207 -7.20 -9.88 7.55
N PHE A 208 -7.80 -10.30 6.44
CA PHE A 208 -8.16 -11.71 6.22
C PHE A 208 -7.14 -12.51 5.39
N ASP A 209 -6.31 -11.87 4.55
CA ASP A 209 -5.33 -12.58 3.71
C ASP A 209 -3.89 -12.12 3.93
N PHE A 210 -3.61 -10.81 3.88
CA PHE A 210 -2.23 -10.31 3.90
C PHE A 210 -1.51 -10.59 5.23
N LEU A 211 -2.04 -10.09 6.34
CA LEU A 211 -1.45 -10.26 7.66
C LEU A 211 -1.27 -11.74 8.00
N PRO A 212 -2.29 -12.61 7.83
CA PRO A 212 -2.14 -14.01 8.16
C PRO A 212 -1.30 -14.76 7.14
N ASN A 213 -1.32 -14.55 5.82
CA ASN A 213 -0.75 -15.53 4.86
C ASN A 213 0.56 -15.15 4.17
N TYR A 214 1.08 -13.94 4.41
CA TYR A 214 2.28 -13.46 3.72
C TYR A 214 3.54 -13.50 4.59
N CYS A 215 4.67 -13.76 3.94
CA CYS A 215 6.00 -13.79 4.53
C CYS A 215 6.85 -12.65 3.96
N TYR A 216 7.29 -11.74 4.81
CA TYR A 216 8.22 -10.67 4.40
C TYR A 216 9.64 -11.18 4.22
N ASN A 217 10.32 -10.69 3.18
CA ASN A 217 11.73 -10.92 2.91
C ASN A 217 12.41 -9.55 2.68
N ALA A 218 13.24 -9.11 3.62
CA ALA A 218 13.89 -7.80 3.56
C ALA A 218 14.93 -7.70 2.45
N ALA A 219 15.60 -8.81 2.10
CA ALA A 219 16.61 -8.81 1.03
C ALA A 219 16.00 -8.47 -0.34
N THR A 220 14.75 -8.84 -0.57
CA THR A 220 14.00 -8.51 -1.81
C THR A 220 13.03 -7.34 -1.64
N ASN A 221 12.79 -6.90 -0.39
CA ASN A 221 11.74 -5.98 0.00
C ASN A 221 10.35 -6.37 -0.55
N ARG A 222 10.00 -7.65 -0.41
CA ARG A 222 8.75 -8.23 -0.92
C ARG A 222 8.14 -9.17 0.11
N PHE A 223 6.82 -9.22 0.09
CA PHE A 223 6.03 -10.26 0.72
C PHE A 223 5.69 -11.34 -0.29
N VAL A 224 5.77 -12.59 0.12
CA VAL A 224 5.37 -13.75 -0.69
C VAL A 224 4.36 -14.59 0.08
N LYS A 225 3.37 -15.14 -0.61
CA LYS A 225 2.35 -15.99 0.00
C LYS A 225 2.89 -17.40 0.21
N ILE A 226 2.55 -18.01 1.35
CA ILE A 226 2.85 -19.41 1.61
C ILE A 226 1.94 -20.26 0.70
N LYS A 227 2.51 -21.14 -0.12
CA LYS A 227 1.74 -21.91 -1.12
C LYS A 227 1.31 -23.29 -0.63
N ASP A 228 2.11 -23.91 0.24
CA ASP A 228 1.96 -25.34 0.54
C ASP A 228 1.32 -25.62 1.90
N ILE A 229 1.30 -24.63 2.81
CA ILE A 229 0.76 -24.75 4.16
C ILE A 229 -0.07 -23.50 4.48
N THR A 230 -1.33 -23.71 4.83
CA THR A 230 -2.23 -22.64 5.28
C THR A 230 -2.53 -22.82 6.76
N PHE A 231 -2.23 -21.79 7.55
CA PHE A 231 -2.53 -21.76 8.98
C PHE A 231 -3.94 -21.23 9.27
N THR A 232 -4.56 -20.57 8.29
CA THR A 232 -5.90 -19.99 8.40
C THR A 232 -6.85 -20.57 7.36
N GLN A 233 -8.15 -20.34 7.53
CA GLN A 233 -9.14 -20.73 6.53
C GLN A 233 -8.93 -19.94 5.22
N PRO A 234 -9.16 -20.57 4.05
CA PRO A 234 -9.08 -19.87 2.78
C PRO A 234 -10.14 -18.78 2.70
N VAL A 235 -9.74 -17.60 2.28
CA VAL A 235 -10.63 -16.47 2.08
C VAL A 235 -11.58 -16.75 0.91
N ALA A 236 -12.87 -16.87 1.20
CA ALA A 236 -13.90 -17.01 0.17
C ALA A 236 -14.09 -15.67 -0.55
N ARG A 237 -13.91 -15.67 -1.87
CA ARG A 237 -14.10 -14.49 -2.72
C ARG A 237 -15.20 -14.74 -3.74
N ASP A 238 -15.94 -13.67 -4.06
CA ASP A 238 -16.94 -13.71 -5.11
C ASP A 238 -16.30 -13.88 -6.47
N LYS A 239 -17.08 -14.39 -7.43
CA LYS A 239 -16.59 -14.55 -8.80
C LYS A 239 -16.42 -13.19 -9.46
N PRO A 240 -15.35 -12.99 -10.26
CA PRO A 240 -15.15 -11.74 -10.96
C PRO A 240 -16.30 -11.46 -11.93
N PRO A 241 -16.72 -10.18 -12.07
CA PRO A 241 -17.86 -9.83 -12.91
C PRO A 241 -17.58 -10.12 -14.38
N ALA A 242 -18.55 -10.72 -15.06
CA ALA A 242 -18.50 -10.97 -16.50
C ALA A 242 -19.14 -9.82 -17.27
N ALA A 243 -18.37 -9.17 -18.15
CA ALA A 243 -18.86 -8.09 -19.00
C ALA A 243 -18.16 -8.10 -20.38
N GLN A 244 -18.70 -7.33 -21.32
CA GLN A 244 -18.11 -7.18 -22.65
C GLN A 244 -16.69 -6.57 -22.55
N PRO A 245 -15.76 -6.93 -23.46
CA PRO A 245 -14.37 -6.49 -23.39
C PRO A 245 -14.17 -4.97 -23.37
N HIS A 246 -15.09 -4.21 -23.98
CA HIS A 246 -15.05 -2.75 -24.01
C HIS A 246 -15.33 -2.09 -22.65
N PHE A 247 -15.81 -2.83 -21.64
CA PHE A 247 -15.89 -2.31 -20.28
C PHE A 247 -14.57 -2.47 -19.49
N PHE A 248 -13.64 -3.29 -19.99
CA PHE A 248 -12.33 -3.54 -19.34
C PHE A 248 -11.18 -2.88 -20.12
N TRP A 249 -10.47 -3.62 -20.97
CA TRP A 249 -9.30 -3.10 -21.70
C TRP A 249 -9.60 -2.71 -23.16
N GLY A 250 -10.83 -2.93 -23.64
CA GLY A 250 -11.28 -2.58 -24.99
C GLY A 250 -11.62 -3.80 -25.84
N THR A 251 -10.69 -4.74 -25.99
CA THR A 251 -10.86 -5.94 -26.82
C THR A 251 -10.43 -7.21 -26.08
N LYS A 252 -10.85 -8.38 -26.56
CA LYS A 252 -10.41 -9.67 -25.98
C LYS A 252 -8.89 -9.82 -26.01
N ALA A 253 -8.24 -9.42 -27.10
CA ALA A 253 -6.78 -9.47 -27.23
C ALA A 253 -6.09 -8.56 -26.20
N LEU A 254 -6.61 -7.34 -26.00
CA LEU A 254 -6.08 -6.43 -24.98
C LEU A 254 -6.34 -6.93 -23.56
N ASN A 255 -7.46 -7.60 -23.30
CA ASN A 255 -7.72 -8.23 -22.01
C ASN A 255 -6.67 -9.31 -21.69
N VAL A 256 -6.36 -10.18 -22.65
CA VAL A 256 -5.35 -11.23 -22.47
C VAL A 256 -3.95 -10.63 -22.28
N ALA A 257 -3.59 -9.63 -23.09
CA ALA A 257 -2.31 -8.93 -22.97
C ALA A 257 -2.12 -8.33 -21.58
N ASN A 258 -3.07 -7.52 -21.12
CA ASN A 258 -2.99 -6.88 -19.81
C ASN A 258 -3.08 -7.90 -18.67
N SER A 259 -3.91 -8.94 -18.79
CA SER A 259 -3.93 -10.03 -17.79
C SER A 259 -2.58 -10.72 -17.67
N THR A 260 -1.82 -10.85 -18.76
CA THR A 260 -0.47 -11.44 -18.74
C THR A 260 0.52 -10.49 -18.07
N ILE A 261 0.45 -9.19 -18.40
CA ILE A 261 1.33 -8.16 -17.83
C ILE A 261 1.10 -8.03 -16.32
N TYR A 262 -0.16 -7.84 -15.92
CA TYR A 262 -0.52 -7.69 -14.50
C TYR A 262 -0.42 -9.01 -13.73
N GLY A 263 -0.50 -10.16 -14.41
CA GLY A 263 -0.24 -11.47 -13.82
C GLY A 263 1.16 -11.58 -13.19
N MET A 264 2.14 -10.81 -13.66
CA MET A 264 3.49 -10.75 -13.06
C MET A 264 3.50 -10.15 -11.64
N TYR A 265 2.45 -9.42 -11.26
CA TYR A 265 2.32 -8.80 -9.94
C TYR A 265 1.52 -9.65 -8.94
N SER A 266 1.00 -10.81 -9.35
CA SER A 266 0.20 -11.68 -8.47
C SER A 266 1.03 -12.53 -7.50
N GLY A 267 2.31 -12.76 -7.83
CA GLY A 267 3.17 -13.65 -7.04
C GLY A 267 3.77 -13.05 -5.77
N PHE A 268 3.61 -11.74 -5.53
CA PHE A 268 4.21 -11.03 -4.41
C PHE A 268 3.46 -9.73 -4.11
N VAL A 269 3.71 -9.14 -2.93
CA VAL A 269 3.35 -7.73 -2.62
C VAL A 269 4.64 -6.96 -2.34
N GLY A 270 4.82 -5.80 -2.98
CA GLY A 270 6.02 -4.98 -2.81
C GLY A 270 5.79 -3.53 -3.23
N ALA A 271 6.86 -2.79 -3.50
CA ALA A 271 6.79 -1.35 -3.79
C ALA A 271 5.75 -0.96 -4.87
N PRO A 272 5.56 -1.68 -5.99
CA PRO A 272 4.52 -1.35 -6.97
C PRO A 272 3.12 -1.32 -6.34
N HIS A 273 2.78 -2.34 -5.56
CA HIS A 273 1.49 -2.46 -4.88
C HIS A 273 1.30 -1.37 -3.83
N PHE A 274 2.30 -1.12 -2.99
CA PHE A 274 2.24 -0.06 -1.98
C PHE A 274 2.03 1.32 -2.62
N ARG A 275 2.68 1.62 -3.75
CA ARG A 275 2.45 2.89 -4.48
C ARG A 275 1.03 2.99 -5.05
N SER A 276 0.51 1.92 -5.64
CA SER A 276 -0.88 1.89 -6.13
C SER A 276 -1.88 2.10 -4.97
N ILE A 277 -1.63 1.46 -3.82
CA ILE A 277 -2.43 1.67 -2.59
C ILE A 277 -2.34 3.13 -2.14
N CYS A 278 -1.14 3.73 -2.07
CA CYS A 278 -0.97 5.13 -1.69
C CYS A 278 -1.79 6.09 -2.56
N ARG A 279 -1.75 5.92 -3.88
CA ARG A 279 -2.46 6.79 -4.83
C ARG A 279 -3.97 6.63 -4.77
N LEU A 280 -4.47 5.39 -4.60
CA LEU A 280 -5.90 5.10 -4.60
C LEU A 280 -6.58 5.45 -3.27
N LEU A 281 -5.89 5.26 -2.13
CA LEU A 281 -6.44 5.54 -0.81
C LEU A 281 -6.26 7.02 -0.41
N GLY A 282 -5.17 7.65 -0.83
CA GLY A 282 -4.76 8.98 -0.36
C GLY A 282 -4.55 9.03 1.16
N TYR A 283 -4.35 10.22 1.72
CA TYR A 283 -4.06 10.39 3.15
C TYR A 283 -5.18 9.85 4.05
N GLN A 284 -6.44 10.11 3.70
CA GLN A 284 -7.59 9.70 4.52
C GLN A 284 -7.74 8.17 4.57
N GLY A 285 -7.60 7.48 3.44
CA GLY A 285 -7.66 6.02 3.39
C GLY A 285 -6.47 5.37 4.11
N ILE A 286 -5.26 5.91 3.95
CA ILE A 286 -4.08 5.40 4.67
C ILE A 286 -4.26 5.55 6.19
N ALA A 287 -4.75 6.71 6.64
CA ALA A 287 -4.96 6.97 8.07
C ALA A 287 -5.94 5.98 8.71
N VAL A 288 -7.08 5.70 8.07
CA VAL A 288 -8.06 4.74 8.62
C VAL A 288 -7.51 3.31 8.61
N VAL A 289 -6.80 2.90 7.54
CA VAL A 289 -6.18 1.58 7.48
C VAL A 289 -5.16 1.42 8.61
N MET A 290 -4.31 2.42 8.87
CA MET A 290 -3.37 2.37 9.98
C MET A 290 -4.06 2.32 11.35
N GLU A 291 -5.16 3.05 11.53
CA GLU A 291 -5.93 3.03 12.78
C GLU A 291 -6.56 1.65 13.04
N GLU A 292 -7.16 1.04 12.02
CA GLU A 292 -7.75 -0.29 12.15
C GLU A 292 -6.68 -1.38 12.32
N LEU A 293 -5.52 -1.26 11.65
CA LEU A 293 -4.38 -2.15 11.89
C LEU A 293 -3.88 -2.07 13.34
N LEU A 294 -3.86 -0.87 13.93
CA LEU A 294 -3.52 -0.73 15.35
C LEU A 294 -4.53 -1.41 16.28
N LYS A 295 -5.83 -1.42 15.94
CA LYS A 295 -6.86 -2.14 16.70
C LYS A 295 -6.63 -3.65 16.63
N ILE A 296 -6.26 -4.18 15.46
CA ILE A 296 -5.89 -5.59 15.27
C ILE A 296 -4.66 -5.94 16.11
N VAL A 297 -3.59 -5.13 16.02
CA VAL A 297 -2.36 -5.32 16.81
C VAL A 297 -2.66 -5.29 18.31
N LYS A 298 -3.49 -4.34 18.78
CA LYS A 298 -3.94 -4.27 20.17
C LYS A 298 -4.65 -5.56 20.59
N SER A 299 -5.61 -6.03 19.78
CA SER A 299 -6.37 -7.25 20.05
C SER A 299 -5.47 -8.48 20.14
N LEU A 300 -4.49 -8.61 19.24
CA LEU A 300 -3.54 -9.73 19.25
C LEU A 300 -2.60 -9.68 20.47
N ILE A 301 -2.05 -8.51 20.78
CA ILE A 301 -1.13 -8.32 21.91
C ILE A 301 -1.85 -8.56 23.23
N GLN A 302 -3.02 -7.94 23.45
CA GLN A 302 -3.75 -8.00 24.72
C GLN A 302 -4.65 -9.24 24.85
N GLY A 303 -4.91 -9.96 23.76
CA GLY A 303 -5.68 -11.20 23.74
C GLY A 303 -4.77 -12.42 23.67
N THR A 304 -4.64 -12.98 22.47
CA THR A 304 -3.98 -14.27 22.21
C THR A 304 -2.53 -14.29 22.68
N LEU A 305 -1.72 -13.27 22.33
CA LEU A 305 -0.30 -13.25 22.69
C LEU A 305 -0.08 -13.10 24.19
N LEU A 306 -0.92 -12.31 24.88
CA LEU A 306 -0.85 -12.18 26.34
C LEU A 306 -1.15 -13.51 27.04
N GLN A 307 -2.19 -14.23 26.60
CA GLN A 307 -2.57 -15.52 27.16
C GLN A 307 -1.47 -16.58 27.01
N TYR A 308 -0.91 -16.71 25.79
CA TYR A 308 0.20 -17.63 25.54
C TYR A 308 1.47 -17.20 26.27
N THR A 309 1.79 -15.90 26.32
CA THR A 309 2.95 -15.40 27.07
C THR A 309 2.81 -15.73 28.54
N THR A 310 1.65 -15.50 29.15
CA THR A 310 1.39 -15.82 30.56
C THR A 310 1.54 -17.32 30.82
N THR A 311 1.00 -18.16 29.93
CA THR A 311 1.09 -19.62 30.02
C THR A 311 2.54 -20.09 29.92
N LEU A 312 3.27 -19.64 28.90
CA LEU A 312 4.66 -20.02 28.68
C LEU A 312 5.60 -19.47 29.74
N MET A 313 5.34 -18.28 30.31
CA MET A 313 6.10 -17.77 31.45
C MET A 313 5.98 -18.65 32.69
N ASN A 314 4.85 -19.34 32.89
CA ASN A 314 4.71 -20.33 33.97
C ASN A 314 5.48 -21.63 33.69
N VAL A 315 5.67 -21.96 32.40
CA VAL A 315 6.45 -23.13 31.94
C VAL A 315 7.95 -22.83 31.88
N MET A 316 8.34 -21.56 31.70
CA MET A 316 9.73 -21.13 31.68
C MET A 316 10.46 -21.56 32.97
N PRO A 317 11.72 -22.01 32.87
CA PRO A 317 12.52 -22.31 34.05
C PRO A 317 12.71 -21.05 34.88
N LYS A 318 12.38 -21.10 36.19
CA LYS A 318 12.48 -19.94 37.10
C LYS A 318 13.85 -19.27 37.05
N LEU A 319 14.90 -20.08 36.97
CA LEU A 319 16.28 -19.65 36.84
C LEU A 319 16.94 -20.41 35.69
N CYS A 320 17.54 -19.69 34.74
CA CYS A 320 18.32 -20.27 33.66
C CYS A 320 19.64 -19.51 33.52
N LYS A 321 20.72 -20.12 34.06
CA LYS A 321 22.05 -19.51 34.07
C LYS A 321 22.69 -19.61 32.69
N LEU A 322 23.66 -18.73 32.42
CA LEU A 322 24.59 -18.86 31.31
C LEU A 322 25.76 -19.75 31.77
N PRO A 323 25.90 -21.01 31.30
CA PRO A 323 26.99 -21.86 31.75
C PRO A 323 28.36 -21.30 31.32
N LEU A 324 29.39 -21.57 32.12
CA LEU A 324 30.75 -21.13 31.83
C LEU A 324 31.29 -21.76 30.54
N TYR A 325 32.28 -21.12 29.92
CA TYR A 325 32.90 -21.60 28.69
C TYR A 325 33.58 -22.97 28.84
N GLU A 326 33.99 -23.33 30.07
CA GLU A 326 34.61 -24.61 30.42
C GLU A 326 33.72 -25.82 30.14
N TYR A 327 32.39 -25.65 30.19
CA TYR A 327 31.44 -26.72 29.87
C TYR A 327 31.44 -27.09 28.37
N GLY A 328 32.01 -26.25 27.52
CA GLY A 328 32.04 -26.41 26.06
C GLY A 328 30.67 -26.23 25.40
N SER A 329 30.69 -25.89 24.11
CA SER A 329 29.49 -25.62 23.32
C SER A 329 28.52 -26.82 23.21
N PRO A 330 28.96 -28.10 23.17
CA PRO A 330 28.02 -29.23 23.22
C PRO A 330 27.32 -29.34 24.59
N GLY A 331 28.05 -29.11 25.69
CA GLY A 331 27.50 -29.13 27.04
C GLY A 331 26.51 -27.99 27.28
N VAL A 332 26.82 -26.79 26.79
CA VAL A 332 25.94 -25.62 26.83
C VAL A 332 24.66 -25.87 26.03
N LEU A 333 24.77 -26.42 24.81
CA LEU A 333 23.59 -26.79 24.02
C LEU A 333 22.72 -27.84 24.73
N HIS A 334 23.35 -28.87 25.32
CA HIS A 334 22.63 -29.89 26.09
C HIS A 334 21.89 -29.29 27.28
N TYR A 335 22.53 -28.35 28.00
CA TYR A 335 21.93 -27.65 29.13
C TYR A 335 20.67 -26.88 28.70
N TYR A 336 20.76 -26.03 27.68
CA TYR A 336 19.58 -25.26 27.22
C TYR A 336 18.48 -26.14 26.68
N GLN A 337 18.83 -27.19 25.94
CA GLN A 337 17.83 -28.14 25.47
C GLN A 337 17.09 -28.81 26.64
N ALA A 338 17.80 -29.19 27.71
CA ALA A 338 17.17 -29.75 28.90
C ALA A 338 16.25 -28.73 29.59
N GLN A 339 16.72 -27.50 29.81
CA GLN A 339 15.97 -26.44 30.49
C GLN A 339 14.76 -25.92 29.70
N LEU A 340 14.80 -26.01 28.36
CA LEU A 340 13.76 -25.47 27.48
C LEU A 340 12.90 -26.56 26.83
N THR A 341 13.00 -27.82 27.29
CA THR A 341 12.29 -28.98 26.71
C THR A 341 10.78 -28.72 26.61
N ASP A 342 10.18 -28.21 27.68
CA ASP A 342 8.73 -28.00 27.76
C ASP A 342 8.24 -26.94 26.76
N ILE A 343 9.08 -25.97 26.42
CA ILE A 343 8.77 -24.93 25.41
C ILE A 343 8.97 -25.48 24.00
N VAL A 344 10.02 -26.28 23.79
CA VAL A 344 10.29 -26.94 22.50
C VAL A 344 9.17 -27.90 22.13
N GLN A 345 8.56 -28.58 23.11
CA GLN A 345 7.49 -29.56 22.91
C GLN A 345 6.08 -28.95 22.89
N TYR A 346 5.93 -27.65 23.19
CA TYR A 346 4.64 -27.00 23.21
C TYR A 346 4.10 -26.81 21.78
N SER A 347 3.09 -27.60 21.40
CA SER A 347 2.54 -27.68 20.04
C SER A 347 2.07 -26.34 19.49
N ASP A 348 1.48 -25.52 20.36
CA ASP A 348 0.76 -24.31 19.95
C ASP A 348 1.71 -23.12 19.72
N VAL A 349 3.01 -23.25 20.04
CA VAL A 349 4.02 -22.21 19.76
C VAL A 349 4.02 -21.89 18.27
N LYS A 350 4.02 -22.91 17.40
CA LYS A 350 4.11 -22.70 15.96
C LYS A 350 2.78 -22.29 15.34
N THR A 351 1.69 -22.95 15.71
CA THR A 351 0.38 -22.75 15.05
C THR A 351 -0.32 -21.47 15.51
N GLU A 352 -0.16 -21.08 16.77
CA GLU A 352 -0.93 -19.97 17.37
C GLU A 352 -0.03 -18.79 17.73
N MET A 353 1.08 -19.04 18.45
CA MET A 353 1.92 -17.95 18.95
C MET A 353 2.76 -17.29 17.83
N PHE A 354 3.46 -18.08 17.02
CA PHE A 354 4.23 -17.57 15.87
C PHE A 354 3.32 -16.97 14.81
N GLN A 355 2.10 -17.51 14.66
CA GLN A 355 1.06 -16.93 13.82
C GLN A 355 0.68 -15.52 14.29
N GLY A 356 0.35 -15.36 15.57
CA GLY A 356 0.01 -14.05 16.13
C GLY A 356 1.16 -13.04 16.02
N PHE A 357 2.41 -13.46 16.24
CA PHE A 357 3.57 -12.61 16.02
C PHE A 357 3.77 -12.26 14.54
N ARG A 358 3.56 -13.19 13.60
CA ARG A 358 3.64 -12.90 12.16
C ARG A 358 2.65 -11.81 11.78
N GLU A 359 1.39 -11.90 12.22
CA GLU A 359 0.36 -10.92 11.92
C GLU A 359 0.72 -9.53 12.48
N VAL A 360 1.15 -9.46 13.74
CA VAL A 360 1.62 -8.20 14.36
C VAL A 360 2.80 -7.62 13.58
N GLY A 361 3.76 -8.45 13.19
CA GLY A 361 4.94 -8.00 12.45
C GLY A 361 4.63 -7.54 11.04
N ASN A 362 3.75 -8.27 10.34
CA ASN A 362 3.26 -7.89 9.01
C ASN A 362 2.49 -6.56 9.06
N ALA A 363 1.72 -6.30 10.13
CA ALA A 363 1.03 -5.03 10.33
C ALA A 363 2.01 -3.87 10.55
N ILE A 364 3.04 -4.07 11.39
CA ILE A 364 4.11 -3.08 11.63
C ILE A 364 4.86 -2.80 10.32
N LEU A 365 5.23 -3.85 9.59
CA LEU A 365 5.90 -3.73 8.29
C LEU A 365 5.03 -3.02 7.25
N PHE A 366 3.72 -3.29 7.22
CA PHE A 366 2.80 -2.58 6.34
C PHE A 366 2.81 -1.08 6.63
N CYS A 367 2.70 -0.67 7.90
CA CYS A 367 2.77 0.73 8.30
C CYS A 367 4.10 1.40 7.92
N LEU A 368 5.22 0.70 8.10
CA LEU A 368 6.53 1.20 7.70
C LEU A 368 6.64 1.38 6.18
N LEU A 369 6.24 0.37 5.40
CA LEU A 369 6.42 0.36 3.96
C LEU A 369 5.44 1.29 3.25
N ILE A 370 4.21 1.44 3.74
CA ILE A 370 3.25 2.38 3.16
C ILE A 370 3.72 3.84 3.39
N GLU A 371 4.29 4.17 4.56
CA GLU A 371 4.87 5.50 4.81
C GLU A 371 6.07 5.79 3.91
N GLN A 372 6.96 4.80 3.72
CA GLN A 372 8.09 4.94 2.81
C GLN A 372 7.66 5.19 1.36
N ASN A 373 6.63 4.48 0.88
CA ASN A 373 6.11 4.69 -0.47
C ASN A 373 5.33 6.00 -0.57
N LEU A 374 4.57 6.39 0.45
CA LEU A 374 3.90 7.70 0.51
C LEU A 374 4.93 8.84 0.42
N SER A 375 6.02 8.75 1.16
CA SER A 375 7.11 9.74 1.12
C SER A 375 7.72 9.85 -0.29
N GLN A 376 7.84 8.74 -1.03
CA GLN A 376 8.34 8.77 -2.40
C GLN A 376 7.37 9.45 -3.36
N GLU A 377 6.06 9.22 -3.21
CA GLU A 377 5.03 9.90 -4.02
C GLU A 377 5.00 11.40 -3.71
N GLU A 378 5.04 11.78 -2.43
CA GLU A 378 5.08 13.19 -2.00
C GLU A 378 6.31 13.94 -2.52
N VAL A 379 7.50 13.31 -2.48
CA VAL A 379 8.72 13.92 -3.03
C VAL A 379 8.58 14.14 -4.54
N CYS A 380 7.97 13.20 -5.27
CA CYS A 380 7.68 13.39 -6.69
C CYS A 380 6.73 14.57 -6.92
N ASP A 381 5.69 14.71 -6.11
CA ASP A 381 4.76 15.85 -6.18
C ASP A 381 5.47 17.18 -5.91
N LEU A 382 6.32 17.24 -4.89
CA LEU A 382 7.11 18.44 -4.55
C LEU A 382 8.09 18.82 -5.67
N LEU A 383 8.71 17.83 -6.33
CA LEU A 383 9.60 18.08 -7.47
C LEU A 383 8.84 18.67 -8.67
N HIS A 384 7.61 18.21 -8.93
CA HIS A 384 6.77 18.79 -9.98
C HIS A 384 6.22 20.18 -9.60
N ALA A 385 5.99 20.43 -8.30
CA ALA A 385 5.52 21.71 -7.79
C ALA A 385 6.63 22.78 -7.73
N ALA A 386 7.89 22.38 -7.53
CA ALA A 386 9.02 23.26 -7.29
C ALA A 386 9.14 24.48 -8.25
N PRO A 387 8.99 24.33 -9.60
CA PRO A 387 9.06 25.48 -10.52
C PRO A 387 7.98 26.53 -10.29
N PHE A 388 6.81 26.12 -9.79
CA PHE A 388 5.65 26.98 -9.56
C PHE A 388 5.69 27.66 -8.18
N GLN A 389 6.51 27.14 -7.27
CA GLN A 389 6.68 27.59 -5.88
C GLN A 389 8.01 28.33 -5.64
N ASN A 390 8.70 28.71 -6.72
CA ASN A 390 10.01 29.38 -6.65
C ASN A 390 11.11 28.56 -5.95
N ILE A 391 11.05 27.23 -6.03
CA ILE A 391 12.09 26.34 -5.50
C ILE A 391 13.05 26.01 -6.64
N LEU A 392 14.26 26.54 -6.57
CA LEU A 392 15.29 26.37 -7.59
C LEU A 392 16.45 25.53 -7.06
N PRO A 393 16.98 24.59 -7.87
CA PRO A 393 18.17 23.84 -7.49
C PRO A 393 19.39 24.77 -7.45
N ARG A 394 20.41 24.37 -6.68
CA ARG A 394 21.66 25.11 -6.58
C ARG A 394 22.33 25.22 -7.96
N PRO A 395 22.57 26.43 -8.49
CA PRO A 395 23.16 26.58 -9.81
C PRO A 395 24.67 26.28 -9.79
N TYR A 396 25.15 25.63 -10.84
CA TYR A 396 26.60 25.51 -11.09
C TYR A 396 27.21 26.90 -11.28
N CYS A 397 28.33 27.19 -10.63
CA CYS A 397 29.04 28.48 -10.71
C CYS A 397 30.45 28.26 -11.25
N LYS A 398 30.85 29.04 -12.26
CA LYS A 398 32.25 29.03 -12.75
C LYS A 398 33.16 29.82 -11.81
N ASP A 399 34.48 29.66 -11.95
CA ASP A 399 35.46 30.41 -11.16
C ASP A 399 35.23 31.93 -11.27
N GLY A 400 35.09 32.59 -10.12
CA GLY A 400 34.76 34.02 -10.02
C GLY A 400 33.27 34.37 -10.03
N GLU A 401 32.36 33.40 -10.26
CA GLU A 401 30.91 33.64 -10.18
C GLU A 401 30.39 33.45 -8.75
N LYS A 402 29.59 34.41 -8.27
CA LYS A 402 28.87 34.27 -6.98
C LYS A 402 27.55 33.51 -7.17
N PRO A 403 27.27 32.46 -6.39
CA PRO A 403 26.05 31.66 -6.50
C PRO A 403 24.77 32.47 -6.29
N GLU A 404 24.79 33.41 -5.36
CA GLU A 404 23.66 34.30 -5.05
C GLU A 404 23.22 35.13 -6.25
N THR A 405 24.17 35.69 -7.00
CA THR A 405 23.88 36.50 -8.19
C THR A 405 23.24 35.66 -9.28
N LYS A 406 23.70 34.40 -9.42
CA LYS A 406 23.17 33.47 -10.40
C LYS A 406 21.78 32.97 -10.02
N LEU A 407 21.55 32.71 -8.73
CA LEU A 407 20.23 32.34 -8.21
C LEU A 407 19.20 33.46 -8.46
N LYS A 408 19.53 34.72 -8.13
CA LYS A 408 18.64 35.87 -8.42
C LYS A 408 18.32 36.02 -9.91
N ARG A 409 19.27 35.75 -10.81
CA ARG A 409 19.02 35.75 -12.26
C ARG A 409 18.06 34.63 -12.67
N LEU A 410 18.17 33.45 -12.06
CA LEU A 410 17.24 32.34 -12.31
C LEU A 410 15.85 32.61 -11.74
N GLU A 411 15.75 33.19 -10.54
CA GLU A 411 14.48 33.64 -9.97
C GLU A 411 13.79 34.62 -10.92
N ALA A 412 14.50 35.63 -11.43
CA ALA A 412 13.96 36.56 -12.41
C ALA A 412 13.52 35.87 -13.72
N LYS A 413 14.28 34.88 -14.20
CA LYS A 413 13.94 34.09 -15.39
C LYS A 413 12.66 33.28 -15.21
N TYR A 414 12.45 32.70 -14.03
CA TYR A 414 11.32 31.82 -13.73
C TYR A 414 10.16 32.49 -13.00
N ALA A 415 10.25 33.78 -12.68
CA ALA A 415 9.16 34.57 -12.10
C ALA A 415 7.81 34.42 -12.83
N PRO A 416 7.73 34.31 -14.17
CA PRO A 416 6.46 34.07 -14.87
C PRO A 416 5.77 32.74 -14.53
N LEU A 417 6.48 31.77 -13.95
CA LEU A 417 5.91 30.47 -13.56
C LEU A 417 5.32 30.47 -12.15
N GLN A 418 5.62 31.48 -11.32
CA GLN A 418 5.22 31.50 -9.92
C GLN A 418 3.70 31.72 -9.80
N VAL A 419 2.96 30.67 -9.44
CA VAL A 419 1.49 30.66 -9.56
C VAL A 419 0.86 31.68 -8.62
N VAL A 420 1.20 31.65 -7.33
CA VAL A 420 0.58 32.52 -6.31
C VAL A 420 0.79 34.00 -6.64
N GLN A 421 2.03 34.41 -6.92
CA GLN A 421 2.34 35.81 -7.25
C GLN A 421 1.63 36.30 -8.51
N ASN A 422 1.53 35.46 -9.54
CA ASN A 422 0.85 35.82 -10.78
C ASN A 422 -0.68 35.91 -10.61
N VAL A 423 -1.28 35.00 -9.83
CA VAL A 423 -2.71 35.02 -9.53
C VAL A 423 -3.07 36.19 -8.61
N GLU A 424 -2.21 36.55 -7.65
CA GLU A 424 -2.42 37.74 -6.82
C GLU A 424 -2.39 39.04 -7.63
N ARG A 425 -1.53 39.11 -8.66
CA ARG A 425 -1.41 40.29 -9.52
C ARG A 425 -2.53 40.43 -10.55
N LEU A 426 -2.99 39.31 -11.13
CA LEU A 426 -3.88 39.31 -12.29
C LEU A 426 -5.28 38.73 -12.02
N GLY A 427 -5.42 38.00 -10.92
CA GLY A 427 -6.65 37.29 -10.57
C GLY A 427 -7.56 38.10 -9.65
N THR A 428 -8.74 37.53 -9.41
CA THR A 428 -9.70 38.05 -8.44
C THR A 428 -9.26 37.73 -7.00
N PRO A 429 -9.76 38.45 -5.98
CA PRO A 429 -9.48 38.14 -4.57
C PRO A 429 -9.81 36.70 -4.19
N LYS A 430 -10.89 36.14 -4.76
CA LYS A 430 -11.28 34.74 -4.56
C LYS A 430 -10.26 33.76 -5.14
N GLN A 431 -9.77 34.02 -6.36
CA GLN A 431 -8.75 33.18 -6.99
C GLN A 431 -7.43 33.25 -6.22
N ALA A 432 -7.04 34.43 -5.73
CA ALA A 432 -5.84 34.60 -4.90
C ALA A 432 -5.93 33.81 -3.59
N ALA A 433 -7.10 33.84 -2.92
CA ALA A 433 -7.32 33.04 -1.72
C ALA A 433 -7.19 31.53 -1.99
N ILE A 434 -7.84 31.03 -3.05
CA ILE A 434 -7.77 29.62 -3.45
C ILE A 434 -6.34 29.22 -3.83
N ALA A 435 -5.61 30.09 -4.54
CA ALA A 435 -4.22 29.82 -4.93
C ALA A 435 -3.29 29.71 -3.70
N ARG A 436 -3.47 30.56 -2.68
CA ARG A 436 -2.69 30.47 -1.42
C ARG A 436 -2.99 29.19 -0.65
N GLU A 437 -4.25 28.77 -0.59
CA GLU A 437 -4.65 27.51 0.06
C GLU A 437 -4.10 26.29 -0.70
N GLY A 438 -4.22 26.28 -2.03
CA GLY A 438 -3.66 25.21 -2.86
C GLY A 438 -2.14 25.10 -2.76
N ASP A 439 -1.44 26.24 -2.70
CA ASP A 439 0.01 26.28 -2.50
C ASP A 439 0.43 25.70 -1.14
N LEU A 440 -0.33 26.04 -0.08
CA LEU A 440 -0.13 25.49 1.26
C LEU A 440 -0.26 23.96 1.26
N LEU A 441 -1.34 23.43 0.69
CA LEU A 441 -1.57 21.99 0.58
C LEU A 441 -0.53 21.28 -0.29
N THR A 442 0.09 21.99 -1.24
CA THR A 442 1.10 21.41 -2.13
C THR A 442 2.46 21.33 -1.47
N LYS A 443 2.86 22.36 -0.69
CA LYS A 443 4.17 22.42 -0.03
C LYS A 443 4.22 21.64 1.29
N GLU A 444 3.10 21.56 2.02
CA GLU A 444 3.03 20.88 3.32
C GLU A 444 2.71 19.39 3.12
N ARG A 445 3.77 18.59 3.00
CA ARG A 445 3.72 17.13 2.87
C ARG A 445 4.36 16.46 4.09
N LEU A 446 4.01 15.20 4.39
CA LEU A 446 4.54 14.50 5.56
C LEU A 446 6.07 14.34 5.48
N CYS A 447 6.60 14.05 4.29
CA CYS A 447 8.04 13.94 4.05
C CYS A 447 8.86 15.21 4.37
N CYS A 448 8.23 16.36 4.60
CA CYS A 448 8.91 17.60 4.98
C CYS A 448 9.38 17.64 6.44
N GLY A 449 9.04 16.65 7.27
CA GLY A 449 9.53 16.56 8.65
C GLY A 449 8.67 15.77 9.64
N LEU A 450 7.64 15.07 9.18
CA LEU A 450 6.77 14.25 10.02
C LEU A 450 7.03 12.76 9.75
N SER A 451 6.94 11.93 10.78
CA SER A 451 6.97 10.47 10.64
C SER A 451 5.77 9.84 11.35
N ILE A 452 5.06 8.97 10.63
CA ILE A 452 3.86 8.30 11.16
C ILE A 452 4.27 7.07 11.96
N PHE A 453 5.29 6.34 11.51
CA PHE A 453 5.74 5.08 12.08
C PHE A 453 6.19 5.23 13.54
N GLU A 454 6.83 6.34 13.90
CA GLU A 454 7.17 6.66 15.29
C GLU A 454 5.92 6.72 16.19
N ILE A 455 4.85 7.37 15.71
CA ILE A 455 3.57 7.47 16.44
C ILE A 455 2.93 6.08 16.58
N ILE A 456 2.99 5.25 15.52
CA ILE A 456 2.52 3.86 15.55
C ILE A 456 3.25 3.06 16.64
N LEU A 457 4.59 3.13 16.68
CA LEU A 457 5.40 2.46 17.69
C LEU A 457 5.08 2.92 19.12
N THR A 458 4.92 4.23 19.32
CA THR A 458 4.51 4.80 20.62
C THR A 458 3.13 4.31 21.05
N ARG A 459 2.17 4.18 20.13
CA ARG A 459 0.86 3.60 20.43
C ARG A 459 0.96 2.12 20.78
N ILE A 460 1.74 1.33 20.03
CA ILE A 460 1.95 -0.09 20.34
C ILE A 460 2.57 -0.27 21.74
N LYS A 461 3.46 0.63 22.17
CA LYS A 461 4.04 0.61 23.53
C LYS A 461 2.95 0.63 24.61
N SER A 462 1.90 1.44 24.42
CA SER A 462 0.75 1.50 25.35
C SER A 462 -0.11 0.23 25.40
N TYR A 463 0.14 -0.75 24.51
CA TYR A 463 -0.56 -2.04 24.56
C TYR A 463 0.16 -3.07 25.45
N LEU A 464 1.37 -2.74 25.92
CA LEU A 464 2.28 -3.62 26.66
C LEU A 464 2.35 -3.29 28.16
N ASP A 465 1.25 -2.82 28.75
CA ASP A 465 1.21 -2.36 30.15
C ASP A 465 1.14 -3.50 31.18
N GLU A 466 0.74 -4.70 30.75
CA GLU A 466 0.59 -5.85 31.65
C GLU A 466 1.92 -6.27 32.31
N PRO A 467 1.94 -6.56 33.63
CA PRO A 467 3.18 -6.85 34.36
C PRO A 467 4.00 -8.02 33.80
N VAL A 468 3.34 -8.98 33.14
CA VAL A 468 3.99 -10.15 32.54
C VAL A 468 5.05 -9.79 31.50
N TRP A 469 4.93 -8.63 30.83
CA TRP A 469 5.90 -8.19 29.83
C TRP A 469 7.21 -7.71 30.45
N SER A 470 7.12 -7.02 31.59
CA SER A 470 8.27 -6.41 32.28
C SER A 470 8.84 -7.26 33.41
N GLY A 471 8.09 -8.25 33.90
CA GLY A 471 8.52 -9.15 34.96
C GLY A 471 8.62 -8.48 36.33
N THR A 472 9.18 -9.22 37.28
CA THR A 472 9.38 -8.74 38.65
C THR A 472 10.62 -7.85 38.75
N PRO A 473 10.62 -6.85 39.67
CA PRO A 473 11.80 -6.05 39.95
C PRO A 473 13.01 -6.92 40.34
N PRO A 474 14.23 -6.54 39.93
CA PRO A 474 15.42 -7.35 40.16
C PRO A 474 15.85 -7.33 41.62
N MET A 475 16.18 -8.51 42.16
CA MET A 475 16.63 -8.67 43.56
C MET A 475 17.93 -7.92 43.85
N ASN A 476 18.83 -7.83 42.87
CA ASN A 476 20.10 -7.11 42.98
C ASN A 476 19.95 -5.58 42.87
N GLY A 477 18.73 -5.07 42.64
CA GLY A 477 18.45 -3.64 42.48
C GLY A 477 18.94 -3.02 41.17
N VAL A 478 19.47 -3.82 40.24
CA VAL A 478 20.03 -3.36 38.94
C VAL A 478 19.24 -3.95 37.76
N MET A 479 19.34 -5.27 37.54
CA MET A 479 18.67 -5.98 36.44
C MET A 479 18.56 -7.47 36.73
N ASN A 480 17.54 -8.12 36.19
CA ASN A 480 17.39 -9.57 36.26
C ASN A 480 18.49 -10.22 35.40
N VAL A 481 19.17 -11.22 35.95
CA VAL A 481 20.30 -11.88 35.28
C VAL A 481 19.99 -13.34 35.05
N ASP A 482 19.68 -14.12 36.08
CA ASP A 482 19.39 -15.56 35.91
C ASP A 482 17.88 -15.83 35.83
N GLU A 483 17.07 -14.88 36.28
CA GLU A 483 15.62 -14.96 36.35
C GLU A 483 14.98 -14.86 34.95
N CYS A 484 14.04 -15.77 34.67
CA CYS A 484 13.30 -15.81 33.41
C CYS A 484 11.93 -15.11 33.52
N THR A 485 11.90 -13.89 34.04
CA THR A 485 10.65 -13.16 34.32
C THR A 485 10.28 -12.10 33.29
N GLU A 486 11.22 -11.71 32.42
CA GLU A 486 11.03 -10.64 31.43
C GLU A 486 10.73 -11.21 30.02
N PHE A 487 9.95 -10.50 29.19
CA PHE A 487 9.58 -10.97 27.85
C PHE A 487 10.78 -11.40 26.98
N HIS A 488 11.89 -10.66 26.99
CA HIS A 488 13.07 -11.04 26.19
C HIS A 488 13.66 -12.42 26.55
N ARG A 489 13.45 -12.91 27.77
CA ARG A 489 13.85 -14.26 28.19
C ARG A 489 12.98 -15.32 27.53
N LEU A 490 11.67 -15.09 27.49
CA LEU A 490 10.76 -15.95 26.72
C LEU A 490 11.11 -15.90 25.23
N TRP A 491 11.35 -14.70 24.67
CA TRP A 491 11.78 -14.58 23.28
C TRP A 491 13.09 -15.31 22.99
N SER A 492 14.04 -15.32 23.94
CA SER A 492 15.28 -16.10 23.83
C SER A 492 15.02 -17.60 23.75
N ALA A 493 14.01 -18.10 24.49
CA ALA A 493 13.57 -19.49 24.40
C ALA A 493 12.87 -19.79 23.07
N LEU A 494 12.01 -18.89 22.58
CA LEU A 494 11.40 -19.01 21.25
C LEU A 494 12.46 -18.97 20.14
N GLN A 495 13.48 -18.12 20.29
CA GLN A 495 14.64 -18.06 19.40
C GLN A 495 15.41 -19.37 19.38
N PHE A 496 15.58 -20.00 20.54
CA PHE A 496 16.13 -21.35 20.61
C PHE A 496 15.30 -22.32 19.76
N VAL A 497 13.97 -22.32 19.88
CA VAL A 497 13.07 -23.21 19.11
C VAL A 497 13.22 -23.00 17.59
N TYR A 498 13.14 -21.77 17.08
CA TYR A 498 13.20 -21.55 15.62
C TYR A 498 14.61 -21.60 15.03
N CYS A 499 15.66 -21.59 15.87
CA CYS A 499 17.02 -21.84 15.44
C CYS A 499 17.32 -23.33 15.24
N ILE A 500 16.59 -24.24 15.91
CA ILE A 500 16.79 -25.70 15.76
C ILE A 500 16.72 -26.07 14.27
N PRO A 501 17.77 -26.68 13.69
CA PRO A 501 17.75 -27.13 12.30
C PRO A 501 16.69 -28.21 12.11
N VAL A 502 15.87 -28.04 11.08
CA VAL A 502 14.86 -29.01 10.64
C VAL A 502 15.44 -29.96 9.58
N GLY A 503 14.74 -31.06 9.29
CA GLY A 503 15.13 -32.00 8.23
C GLY A 503 15.09 -31.37 6.82
N GLU A 504 15.74 -32.00 5.85
CA GLU A 504 15.84 -31.46 4.47
C GLU A 504 14.47 -31.31 3.77
N ASN A 505 13.46 -32.07 4.19
CA ASN A 505 12.10 -32.06 3.64
C ASN A 505 11.09 -31.30 4.52
N GLU A 506 11.55 -30.60 5.56
CA GLU A 506 10.70 -29.86 6.49
C GLU A 506 10.82 -28.35 6.24
N PHE A 507 9.70 -27.65 6.40
CA PHE A 507 9.69 -26.20 6.26
C PHE A 507 10.35 -25.52 7.45
N THR A 508 11.23 -24.58 7.13
CA THR A 508 11.88 -23.72 8.12
C THR A 508 10.93 -22.60 8.59
N VAL A 509 11.21 -22.00 9.74
CA VAL A 509 10.39 -20.91 10.29
C VAL A 509 10.39 -19.69 9.38
N GLU A 510 11.52 -19.37 8.76
CA GLU A 510 11.62 -18.28 7.78
C GLU A 510 10.81 -18.53 6.50
N GLN A 511 10.60 -19.79 6.10
CA GLN A 511 9.71 -20.13 4.98
C GLN A 511 8.23 -20.04 5.36
N LEU A 512 7.89 -20.32 6.62
CA LEU A 512 6.51 -20.33 7.12
C LEU A 512 6.04 -18.96 7.61
N PHE A 513 6.91 -18.14 8.18
CA PHE A 513 6.51 -16.88 8.81
C PHE A 513 7.23 -15.65 8.24
N GLY A 514 8.25 -15.86 7.40
CA GLY A 514 9.12 -14.78 6.93
C GLY A 514 9.77 -14.04 8.09
N GLU A 515 10.10 -12.78 7.85
CA GLU A 515 10.69 -11.90 8.86
C GLU A 515 9.65 -11.19 9.73
N GLY A 516 8.35 -11.32 9.42
CA GLY A 516 7.26 -10.73 10.23
C GLY A 516 7.31 -11.17 11.68
N LEU A 517 7.57 -12.46 11.92
CA LEU A 517 7.79 -13.02 13.26
C LEU A 517 8.87 -12.25 14.04
N ASN A 518 10.04 -12.07 13.44
CA ASN A 518 11.17 -11.37 14.07
C ASN A 518 10.87 -9.87 14.27
N TRP A 519 10.18 -9.24 13.33
CA TRP A 519 9.75 -7.84 13.45
C TRP A 519 8.84 -7.62 14.65
N ALA A 520 7.88 -8.50 14.92
CA ALA A 520 7.03 -8.38 16.09
C ALA A 520 7.82 -8.56 17.40
N GLY A 521 8.59 -9.64 17.53
CA GLY A 521 9.35 -9.92 18.74
C GLY A 521 10.39 -8.83 19.06
N CYS A 522 11.15 -8.39 18.05
CA CYS A 522 12.13 -7.31 18.22
C CYS A 522 11.45 -5.98 18.54
N THR A 523 10.30 -5.67 17.94
CA THR A 523 9.55 -4.45 18.26
C THR A 523 9.11 -4.44 19.72
N MET A 524 8.55 -5.54 20.22
CA MET A 524 8.14 -5.65 21.62
C MET A 524 9.33 -5.53 22.59
N ILE A 525 10.45 -6.21 22.30
CA ILE A 525 11.68 -6.10 23.10
C ILE A 525 12.20 -4.65 23.14
N MET A 526 12.16 -3.95 22.01
CA MET A 526 12.60 -2.56 21.91
C MET A 526 11.69 -1.63 22.72
N LEU A 527 10.37 -1.74 22.55
CA LEU A 527 9.38 -0.89 23.23
C LEU A 527 9.37 -1.09 24.75
N LEU A 528 9.69 -2.30 25.22
CA LEU A 528 9.87 -2.62 26.65
C LEU A 528 11.23 -2.19 27.22
N GLY A 529 12.13 -1.64 26.40
CA GLY A 529 13.49 -1.25 26.84
C GLY A 529 14.36 -2.45 27.24
N GLN A 530 14.11 -3.63 26.64
CA GLN A 530 14.78 -4.90 26.98
C GLN A 530 15.90 -5.27 26.01
N GLN A 531 16.12 -4.53 24.91
CA GLN A 531 17.09 -4.86 23.86
C GLN A 531 18.51 -5.17 24.38
N ARG A 532 19.09 -4.28 25.19
CA ARG A 532 20.47 -4.46 25.68
C ARG A 532 20.61 -5.70 26.57
N ARG A 533 19.57 -6.03 27.35
CA ARG A 533 19.54 -7.23 28.20
C ARG A 533 19.39 -8.48 27.35
N PHE A 534 18.54 -8.44 26.33
CA PHE A 534 18.41 -9.52 25.35
C PHE A 534 19.75 -9.84 24.67
N GLU A 535 20.44 -8.85 24.12
CA GLU A 535 21.73 -9.05 23.43
C GLU A 535 22.81 -9.66 24.34
N ALA A 536 22.81 -9.31 25.62
CA ALA A 536 23.73 -9.85 26.61
C ALA A 536 23.35 -11.29 27.02
N LEU A 537 22.07 -11.53 27.31
CA LEU A 537 21.59 -12.69 28.04
C LEU A 537 20.91 -13.77 27.17
N ASP A 538 20.72 -13.54 25.87
CA ASP A 538 20.10 -14.52 24.96
C ASP A 538 20.85 -15.85 24.94
N PHE A 539 20.09 -16.95 25.04
CA PHE A 539 20.62 -18.31 25.12
C PHE A 539 21.36 -18.70 23.83
N CYS A 540 20.81 -18.34 22.67
CA CYS A 540 21.40 -18.66 21.38
C CYS A 540 22.70 -17.89 21.14
N TYR A 541 22.73 -16.60 21.46
CA TYR A 541 23.91 -15.77 21.34
C TYR A 541 25.03 -16.29 22.27
N HIS A 542 24.67 -16.82 23.44
CA HIS A 542 25.63 -17.49 24.31
C HIS A 542 26.21 -18.76 23.67
N ILE A 543 25.38 -19.67 23.15
CA ILE A 543 25.85 -20.88 22.44
C ILE A 543 26.82 -20.48 21.31
N LEU A 544 26.46 -19.48 20.50
CA LEU A 544 27.29 -18.98 19.41
C LEU A 544 28.64 -18.44 19.90
N ARG A 545 28.66 -17.70 21.02
CA ARG A 545 29.91 -17.17 21.60
C ARG A 545 30.81 -18.31 22.09
N VAL A 546 30.27 -19.30 22.79
CA VAL A 546 31.05 -20.46 23.28
C VAL A 546 31.59 -21.29 22.12
N GLN A 547 30.76 -21.58 21.12
CA GLN A 547 31.16 -22.39 19.96
C GLN A 547 32.24 -21.71 19.11
N ARG A 548 32.22 -20.37 19.02
CA ARG A 548 33.29 -19.62 18.35
C ARG A 548 34.66 -19.75 19.02
N ILE A 549 34.68 -20.03 20.32
CA ILE A 549 35.94 -20.19 21.07
C ILE A 549 36.44 -21.63 20.96
N ASP A 550 35.58 -22.62 21.21
CA ASP A 550 36.03 -24.02 21.26
C ASP A 550 36.03 -24.73 19.89
N GLY A 551 35.33 -24.18 18.90
CA GLY A 551 35.29 -24.70 17.52
C GLY A 551 34.66 -26.10 17.39
N LYS A 552 33.96 -26.60 18.41
CA LYS A 552 33.42 -27.96 18.39
C LYS A 552 32.25 -28.10 17.42
N ASP A 553 32.09 -29.32 16.89
CA ASP A 553 31.01 -29.71 16.00
C ASP A 553 30.55 -31.13 16.36
N GLU A 554 29.57 -31.19 17.25
CA GLU A 554 28.98 -32.43 17.76
C GLU A 554 27.46 -32.42 17.54
N VAL A 555 26.86 -33.60 17.49
CA VAL A 555 25.40 -33.75 17.45
C VAL A 555 24.88 -33.96 18.87
N VAL A 556 24.14 -32.99 19.39
CA VAL A 556 23.59 -33.03 20.75
C VAL A 556 22.10 -33.33 20.68
N LYS A 557 21.68 -34.52 21.15
CA LYS A 557 20.29 -35.00 21.11
C LYS A 557 19.60 -34.76 19.75
N GLY A 558 20.30 -35.10 18.67
CA GLY A 558 19.81 -34.95 17.28
C GLY A 558 19.99 -33.56 16.66
N ILE A 559 20.48 -32.57 17.42
CA ILE A 559 20.74 -31.21 16.92
C ILE A 559 22.20 -31.11 16.46
N PRO A 560 22.48 -30.92 15.16
CA PRO A 560 23.84 -30.65 14.67
C PRO A 560 24.29 -29.25 15.11
N LEU A 561 25.27 -29.19 16.01
CA LEU A 561 25.73 -27.94 16.64
C LEU A 561 26.17 -26.92 15.59
N LYS A 562 26.96 -27.31 14.58
CA LYS A 562 27.44 -26.36 13.56
C LYS A 562 26.30 -25.71 12.77
N ARG A 563 25.33 -26.50 12.32
CA ARG A 563 24.14 -25.99 11.61
C ARG A 563 23.30 -25.07 12.51
N MET A 564 23.15 -25.42 13.79
CA MET A 564 22.45 -24.59 14.78
C MET A 564 23.12 -23.22 14.92
N VAL A 565 24.44 -23.15 15.16
CA VAL A 565 25.14 -21.86 15.33
C VAL A 565 25.16 -21.02 14.06
N ASP A 566 25.22 -21.64 12.88
CA ASP A 566 25.12 -20.93 11.61
C ASP A 566 23.72 -20.30 11.43
N ARG A 567 22.65 -21.00 11.83
CA ARG A 567 21.28 -20.46 11.88
C ARG A 567 21.15 -19.33 12.91
N ILE A 568 21.67 -19.52 14.13
CA ILE A 568 21.69 -18.49 15.18
C ILE A 568 22.36 -17.22 14.67
N ARG A 569 23.49 -17.34 13.96
CA ARG A 569 24.19 -16.17 13.42
C ARG A 569 23.33 -15.41 12.41
N ARG A 570 22.55 -16.09 11.57
CA ARG A 570 21.63 -15.43 10.62
C ARG A 570 20.55 -14.64 11.35
N PHE A 571 19.88 -15.24 12.33
CA PHE A 571 18.87 -14.54 13.14
C PHE A 571 19.47 -13.42 13.99
N GLN A 572 20.69 -13.58 14.49
CA GLN A 572 21.39 -12.51 15.20
C GLN A 572 21.60 -11.27 14.31
N VAL A 573 22.01 -11.47 13.06
CA VAL A 573 22.18 -10.37 12.09
C VAL A 573 20.83 -9.74 11.77
N LEU A 574 19.79 -10.54 11.53
CA LEU A 574 18.43 -10.06 11.28
C LEU A 574 17.91 -9.20 12.44
N ASN A 575 17.95 -9.72 13.67
CA ASN A 575 17.50 -8.99 14.86
C ASN A 575 18.28 -7.67 15.03
N SER A 576 19.59 -7.69 14.80
CA SER A 576 20.43 -6.47 14.88
C SER A 576 20.01 -5.41 13.85
N GLN A 577 19.65 -5.83 12.63
CA GLN A 577 19.15 -4.93 11.59
C GLN A 577 17.79 -4.34 11.96
N ILE A 578 16.87 -5.17 12.47
CA ILE A 578 15.54 -4.73 12.92
C ILE A 578 15.70 -3.72 14.07
N PHE A 579 16.50 -4.04 15.09
CA PHE A 579 16.75 -3.12 16.19
C PHE A 579 17.39 -1.81 15.73
N ALA A 580 18.32 -1.84 14.77
CA ALA A 580 18.92 -0.62 14.22
C ALA A 580 17.88 0.27 13.53
N ILE A 581 16.95 -0.32 12.78
CA ILE A 581 15.85 0.42 12.14
C ILE A 581 14.92 1.02 13.20
N LEU A 582 14.45 0.21 14.17
CA LEU A 582 13.56 0.69 15.24
C LEU A 582 14.20 1.82 16.06
N ASN A 583 15.48 1.69 16.42
CA ASN A 583 16.22 2.72 17.13
C ASN A 583 16.32 4.03 16.33
N LYS A 584 16.38 3.98 15.00
CA LYS A 584 16.41 5.18 14.16
C LYS A 584 15.10 5.97 14.27
N TYR A 585 13.96 5.29 14.36
CA TYR A 585 12.64 5.90 14.46
C TYR A 585 12.24 6.30 15.89
N LEU A 586 12.81 5.66 16.92
CA LEU A 586 12.50 6.01 18.32
C LEU A 586 13.39 7.12 18.89
N LYS A 587 14.53 7.42 18.25
CA LYS A 587 15.46 8.47 18.70
C LYS A 587 15.14 9.87 18.16
N SER A 588 14.22 10.01 17.20
CA SER A 588 13.90 11.29 16.54
C SER A 588 13.22 12.32 17.46
N SER A 589 12.59 11.90 18.55
CA SER A 589 11.90 12.79 19.50
C SER A 589 12.67 13.10 20.78
N ASP A 590 13.68 12.29 21.13
CA ASP A 590 14.39 12.42 22.42
C ASP A 590 15.40 13.58 22.47
N THR A 591 15.80 14.16 21.33
CA THR A 591 16.89 15.15 21.31
C THR A 591 16.49 16.57 21.71
N ASP A 592 15.22 16.97 21.59
CA ASP A 592 14.85 18.39 21.71
C ASP A 592 14.03 18.75 22.97
N ASN A 593 13.53 17.79 23.78
CA ASN A 593 12.60 18.15 24.88
C ASN A 593 12.65 17.31 26.17
N LEU A 594 13.65 16.46 26.42
CA LEU A 594 13.79 15.79 27.73
C LEU A 594 14.79 16.53 28.65
N PRO A 595 14.42 16.83 29.92
CA PRO A 595 15.40 17.19 30.93
C PRO A 595 16.35 16.00 31.12
N VAL A 596 17.65 16.27 31.25
CA VAL A 596 18.76 15.34 31.53
C VAL A 596 18.26 13.95 31.94
N GLU A 597 18.38 12.96 31.03
CA GLU A 597 17.93 11.58 31.22
C GLU A 597 18.26 11.13 32.66
N HIS A 598 17.23 10.96 33.51
CA HIS A 598 17.43 10.74 34.93
C HIS A 598 17.91 9.29 35.14
N VAL A 599 19.20 9.07 34.97
CA VAL A 599 19.81 7.75 35.15
C VAL A 599 19.76 7.37 36.63
N ARG A 600 19.31 6.15 36.91
CA ARG A 600 19.33 5.61 38.28
C ARG A 600 20.76 5.56 38.80
N CYS A 601 21.05 6.38 39.81
CA CYS A 601 22.35 6.42 40.47
C CYS A 601 22.42 5.39 41.61
N PHE A 602 23.58 4.77 41.78
CA PHE A 602 23.86 3.87 42.90
C PHE A 602 24.71 4.60 43.93
N GLN A 603 24.37 4.45 45.21
CA GLN A 603 25.12 5.07 46.31
C GLN A 603 26.45 4.32 46.51
N PRO A 604 27.58 5.03 46.67
CA PRO A 604 28.83 4.40 47.05
C PRO A 604 28.72 3.77 48.45
N PRO A 605 29.58 2.80 48.81
CA PRO A 605 29.59 2.22 50.15
C PRO A 605 29.74 3.31 51.22
N VAL A 606 28.78 3.41 52.13
CA VAL A 606 28.81 4.38 53.23
C VAL A 606 29.58 3.78 54.41
N HIS A 607 30.63 4.47 54.86
CA HIS A 607 31.40 4.06 56.02
C HIS A 607 30.51 4.08 57.29
N GLN A 608 30.61 3.06 58.14
CA GLN A 608 29.73 2.88 59.31
C GLN A 608 29.70 4.10 60.26
N SER A 609 30.80 4.86 60.34
CA SER A 609 30.88 6.09 61.15
C SER A 609 30.01 7.24 60.64
N LEU A 610 29.69 7.27 59.34
CA LEU A 610 28.82 8.27 58.72
C LEU A 610 27.35 7.82 58.72
N ALA A 611 27.11 6.50 58.63
CA ALA A 611 25.77 5.91 58.67
C ALA A 611 25.04 6.13 60.01
N ALA A 612 25.77 6.32 61.11
CA ALA A 612 25.20 6.60 62.43
C ALA A 612 24.78 8.08 62.64
N VAL A 613 25.27 9.00 61.79
CA VAL A 613 25.02 10.44 61.92
C VAL A 613 23.88 10.91 61.00
N SER A 614 23.62 10.19 59.91
CA SER A 614 22.50 10.46 59.01
C SER A 614 21.30 9.55 59.32
N GLY A 615 20.31 10.07 60.05
CA GLY A 615 18.97 9.48 60.16
C GLY A 615 18.24 9.41 58.81
N PRO A 616 17.08 8.73 58.70
CA PRO A 616 16.51 8.24 57.45
C PRO A 616 15.81 9.30 56.58
N GLN A 617 16.26 10.57 56.58
CA GLN A 617 15.74 11.62 55.72
C GLN A 617 16.88 12.54 55.26
N SER A 618 16.90 12.85 53.96
CA SER A 618 17.83 13.72 53.20
C SER A 618 19.13 13.07 52.65
N ALA A 619 19.04 12.56 51.42
CA ALA A 619 20.20 12.37 50.54
C ALA A 619 19.80 12.38 49.05
N THR A 620 19.11 13.43 48.61
CA THR A 620 19.07 13.80 47.19
C THR A 620 20.34 14.60 46.89
N THR A 621 21.42 13.90 46.55
CA THR A 621 22.66 14.55 46.07
C THR A 621 22.43 15.01 44.64
N ILE A 622 22.02 16.27 44.47
CA ILE A 622 21.98 16.95 43.16
C ILE A 622 23.44 17.30 42.81
N TYR A 623 24.02 16.61 41.82
CA TYR A 623 25.25 17.09 41.19
C TYR A 623 24.90 18.26 40.25
N MET A 624 24.99 19.50 40.75
CA MET A 624 25.15 20.67 39.88
C MET A 624 26.62 20.80 39.50
N ARG A 625 26.90 20.91 38.20
CA ARG A 625 28.18 21.42 37.70
C ARG A 625 28.35 22.87 38.18
N PRO A 626 29.50 23.30 38.70
CA PRO A 626 29.75 24.72 38.87
C PRO A 626 30.00 25.32 37.48
N ASP A 627 29.01 26.02 36.95
CA ASP A 627 29.23 26.96 35.86
C ASP A 627 30.14 28.10 36.34
N GLY A 628 31.02 28.52 35.44
CA GLY A 628 32.12 29.43 35.71
C GLY A 628 31.70 30.74 36.39
N ILE A 629 32.44 31.11 37.43
CA ILE A 629 32.48 32.47 37.92
C ILE A 629 33.56 33.20 37.13
N SER A 630 33.10 34.21 36.38
CA SER A 630 33.92 35.23 35.77
C SER A 630 34.76 35.99 36.81
N LYS A 631 36.06 36.08 36.53
CA LYS A 631 36.81 37.35 36.51
C LYS A 631 37.83 37.28 35.39
#